data_AF-A0A7C6Z5Y8-F1
#
_entry.id   AF-A0A7C6Z5Y8-F1
#
_cell.length_a   1.000
_cell.length_b   1.000
_cell.length_c   1.000
_cell.angle_alpha   90.00
_cell.angle_beta   90.00
_cell.angle_gamma   90.00
#
_symmetry.space_group_name_H-M   'P 1'
#
loop_
_entity.id
_entity.type
_entity.pdbx_description
1 polymer ?
#
loop_
_entity_poly.entity_id
_entity_poly.type
_entity_poly.pdbx_seq_one_letter_code
_entity_poly.pdbx_strand_id
1 'polypeptide(L)'
;MKRIKCLILLLSALAIIILGLTLYKNYPILEAYYYNRNISVSTIKLFMTEEELLGTMDEKAEFVYGMGGNGWRFSNNKIFVMTSSLGLFQNKVSSIDTENPSYSILGIKVGDTYDSAVTTLKKRGFKESSHDIYTRSNITIQLSGGSKISRLKIRIEDPAYKGVQF
;
A
#
# COMPACT_ATOMS: atom_id res chain seq x y z
N MET A 1 -23.72 -42.92 -16.05
CA MET A 1 -22.26 -42.64 -15.96
C MET A 1 -21.80 -41.40 -16.74
N LYS A 2 -22.09 -41.24 -18.05
CA LYS A 2 -21.63 -40.07 -18.85
C LYS A 2 -22.11 -38.71 -18.31
N ARG A 3 -23.39 -38.61 -17.90
CA ARG A 3 -23.97 -37.38 -17.32
C ARG A 3 -23.30 -36.96 -16.00
N ILE A 4 -22.98 -37.93 -15.14
CA ILE A 4 -22.29 -37.69 -13.86
C ILE A 4 -20.86 -37.18 -14.10
N LYS A 5 -20.13 -37.77 -15.05
CA LYS A 5 -18.79 -37.30 -15.42
C LYS A 5 -18.80 -35.87 -15.99
N CYS A 6 -19.80 -35.55 -16.83
CA CYS A 6 -20.00 -34.20 -17.35
C CYS A 6 -20.32 -33.19 -16.24
N LEU A 7 -21.20 -33.55 -15.30
CA LEU A 7 -21.53 -32.71 -14.14
C LEU A 7 -20.29 -32.44 -13.27
N ILE A 8 -19.47 -33.46 -12.99
CA ILE A 8 -18.23 -33.30 -12.22
C ILE A 8 -17.29 -32.31 -12.94
N LEU A 9 -17.09 -32.47 -14.26
CA LEU A 9 -16.23 -31.58 -15.04
C LEU A 9 -16.74 -30.12 -15.01
N LEU A 10 -18.05 -29.91 -15.15
CA LEU A 10 -18.68 -28.60 -15.05
C LEU A 10 -18.47 -27.96 -13.67
N LEU A 11 -18.67 -28.72 -12.60
CA LEU A 11 -18.45 -28.23 -11.24
C LEU A 11 -16.98 -27.92 -10.98
N SER A 12 -16.06 -28.74 -11.48
CA SER A 12 -14.62 -28.47 -11.39
C SER A 12 -14.23 -27.20 -12.14
N ALA A 13 -14.74 -27.00 -13.36
CA ALA A 13 -14.49 -25.79 -14.12
C ALA A 13 -15.04 -24.54 -13.41
N LEU A 14 -16.26 -24.64 -12.87
CA LEU A 14 -16.88 -23.55 -12.10
C LEU A 14 -16.08 -23.23 -10.83
N ALA A 15 -15.60 -24.23 -10.10
CA ALA A 15 -14.76 -24.03 -8.93
C ALA A 15 -13.45 -23.31 -9.27
N ILE A 16 -12.82 -23.64 -10.39
CA ILE A 16 -11.60 -22.96 -10.87
C ILE A 16 -11.89 -21.49 -11.21
N ILE A 17 -13.01 -21.21 -11.88
CA ILE A 17 -13.42 -19.84 -12.22
C ILE A 17 -13.65 -19.02 -10.95
N ILE A 18 -14.41 -19.56 -9.99
CA ILE A 18 -14.68 -18.89 -8.71
C ILE A 18 -13.37 -18.60 -7.97
N LEU A 19 -12.47 -19.60 -7.89
CA LEU A 19 -11.17 -19.43 -7.25
C LEU A 19 -10.34 -18.33 -7.93
N GLY A 20 -10.32 -18.30 -9.26
CA GLY A 20 -9.63 -17.27 -10.04
C GLY A 20 -10.17 -15.87 -9.75
N LEU A 21 -11.50 -15.71 -9.70
CA LEU A 21 -12.15 -14.44 -9.38
C LEU A 21 -11.87 -14.00 -7.93
N THR A 22 -11.89 -14.93 -6.97
CA THR A 22 -11.56 -14.65 -5.58
C THR A 22 -10.10 -14.22 -5.43
N LEU A 23 -9.17 -14.89 -6.11
CA LEU A 23 -7.75 -14.51 -6.11
C LEU A 23 -7.54 -13.14 -6.75
N TYR A 24 -8.19 -12.87 -7.88
CA TYR A 24 -8.11 -11.57 -8.54
C TYR A 24 -8.63 -10.43 -7.65
N LYS A 25 -9.79 -10.62 -7.01
CA LYS A 25 -10.39 -9.63 -6.10
C LYS A 25 -9.50 -9.35 -4.88
N ASN A 26 -8.86 -10.38 -4.32
CA ASN A 26 -8.04 -10.25 -3.11
C ASN A 26 -6.54 -10.04 -3.39
N TYR A 27 -6.13 -10.01 -4.66
CA TYR A 27 -4.73 -9.79 -5.04
C TYR A 27 -4.12 -8.53 -4.40
N PRO A 28 -4.81 -7.37 -4.37
CA PRO A 28 -4.24 -6.17 -3.73
C PRO A 28 -4.00 -6.35 -2.23
N ILE A 29 -4.85 -7.13 -1.54
CA ILE A 29 -4.68 -7.43 -0.12
C ILE A 29 -3.43 -8.28 0.10
N LEU A 30 -3.24 -9.31 -0.72
CA LEU A 30 -2.03 -10.14 -0.68
C LEU A 30 -0.77 -9.32 -0.98
N GLU A 31 -0.88 -8.37 -1.90
CA GLU A 31 0.19 -7.43 -2.24
C GLU A 31 0.56 -6.54 -1.04
N ALA A 32 -0.42 -5.96 -0.34
CA ALA A 32 -0.18 -5.21 0.89
C ALA A 32 0.60 -6.03 1.92
N TYR A 33 0.20 -7.29 2.16
CA TYR A 33 0.90 -8.19 3.08
C TYR A 33 2.33 -8.50 2.65
N TYR A 34 2.57 -8.67 1.35
CA TYR A 34 3.92 -8.87 0.82
C TYR A 34 4.84 -7.66 1.12
N TYR A 35 4.34 -6.44 0.87
CA TYR A 35 5.13 -5.22 1.10
C TYR A 35 5.28 -4.88 2.59
N ASN A 36 4.29 -5.20 3.43
CA ASN A 36 4.34 -4.98 4.88
C ASN A 36 5.55 -5.61 5.58
N ARG A 37 6.12 -6.68 5.01
CA ARG A 37 7.37 -7.33 5.49
C ARG A 37 8.60 -6.44 5.34
N ASN A 38 8.54 -5.44 4.46
CA ASN A 38 9.63 -4.51 4.14
C ASN A 38 9.30 -3.06 4.54
N ILE A 39 8.22 -2.84 5.29
CA ILE A 39 7.87 -1.54 5.88
C ILE A 39 8.33 -1.55 7.33
N SER A 40 9.23 -0.64 7.68
CA SER A 40 9.70 -0.42 9.05
C SER A 40 9.45 1.04 9.39
N VAL A 41 8.18 1.38 9.58
CA VAL A 41 7.69 2.70 9.98
C VAL A 41 6.89 2.50 11.26
N SER A 42 7.60 2.51 12.39
CA SER A 42 7.05 2.00 13.66
C SER A 42 6.42 0.60 13.46
N THR A 43 5.25 0.38 14.05
CA THR A 43 4.40 -0.80 13.92
C THR A 43 3.33 -0.68 12.83
N ILE A 44 3.22 0.48 12.16
CA ILE A 44 2.17 0.78 11.18
C ILE A 44 2.37 -0.01 9.87
N LYS A 45 1.29 -0.60 9.37
CA LYS A 45 1.26 -1.43 8.16
C LYS A 45 0.13 -1.00 7.22
N LEU A 46 0.33 -1.23 5.92
CA LEU A 46 -0.75 -1.12 4.95
C LEU A 46 -1.87 -2.08 5.36
N PHE A 47 -3.10 -1.68 5.13
CA PHE A 47 -4.30 -2.46 5.39
C PHE A 47 -4.69 -2.66 6.87
N MET A 48 -3.95 -2.07 7.82
CA MET A 48 -4.43 -1.92 9.20
C MET A 48 -5.75 -1.15 9.23
N THR A 49 -6.66 -1.52 10.13
CA THR A 49 -7.87 -0.74 10.36
C THR A 49 -7.53 0.59 11.03
N GLU A 50 -8.45 1.55 10.95
CA GLU A 50 -8.31 2.81 11.69
C GLU A 50 -8.20 2.59 13.20
N GLU A 51 -8.97 1.64 13.76
CA GLU A 51 -8.89 1.27 15.17
C GLU A 51 -7.50 0.72 15.54
N GLU A 52 -6.97 -0.21 14.74
CA GLU A 52 -5.62 -0.74 14.92
C GLU A 52 -4.58 0.38 14.85
N LEU A 53 -4.68 1.27 13.85
CA LEU A 53 -3.78 2.42 13.69
C LEU A 53 -3.77 3.32 14.94
N LEU A 54 -4.95 3.65 15.49
CA LEU A 54 -5.08 4.52 16.65
C LEU A 54 -4.60 3.86 17.95
N GLY A 55 -4.59 2.53 18.02
CA GLY A 55 -4.05 1.76 19.14
C GLY A 55 -2.59 1.33 18.98
N THR A 56 -1.95 1.61 17.84
CA THR A 56 -0.64 1.06 17.45
C THR A 56 0.55 1.77 18.12
N MET A 57 0.36 2.99 18.61
CA MET A 57 1.42 3.83 19.17
C MET A 57 0.95 4.55 20.43
N ASP A 58 1.88 4.79 21.37
CA ASP A 58 1.61 5.60 22.56
C ASP A 58 1.40 7.09 22.22
N GLU A 59 1.81 7.51 21.02
CA GLU A 59 1.58 8.86 20.52
C GLU A 59 0.14 9.06 20.09
N LYS A 60 -0.49 10.14 20.56
CA LYS A 60 -1.82 10.56 20.12
C LYS A 60 -1.80 11.00 18.65
N ALA A 61 -2.57 10.32 17.81
CA ALA A 61 -2.78 10.69 16.42
C ALA A 61 -3.65 11.96 16.30
N GLU A 62 -3.24 12.88 15.43
CA GLU A 62 -4.02 14.06 15.06
C GLU A 62 -4.74 13.84 13.73
N PHE A 63 -6.05 14.07 13.69
CA PHE A 63 -6.82 14.00 12.46
C PHE A 63 -6.53 15.20 11.56
N VAL A 64 -6.35 14.95 10.25
CA VAL A 64 -6.08 15.96 9.23
C VAL A 64 -7.19 15.93 8.18
N TYR A 65 -7.99 17.00 8.15
CA TYR A 65 -9.11 17.18 7.22
C TYR A 65 -8.66 17.45 5.77
N GLY A 66 -9.54 17.14 4.80
CA GLY A 66 -9.41 17.63 3.42
C GLY A 66 -8.54 16.82 2.46
N MET A 67 -8.21 15.56 2.80
CA MET A 67 -7.22 14.76 2.04
C MET A 67 -7.85 13.71 1.10
N GLY A 68 -9.15 13.78 0.78
CA GLY A 68 -9.84 12.76 -0.03
C GLY A 68 -10.02 11.39 0.67
N GLY A 69 -9.73 11.35 1.97
CA GLY A 69 -9.83 10.23 2.91
C GLY A 69 -9.60 10.74 4.34
N ASN A 70 -9.34 9.84 5.29
CA ASN A 70 -9.01 10.22 6.67
C ASN A 70 -7.49 10.29 6.83
N GLY A 71 -6.96 11.49 7.07
CA GLY A 71 -5.54 11.71 7.35
C GLY A 71 -5.25 11.64 8.84
N TRP A 72 -4.16 10.99 9.22
CA TRP A 72 -3.73 10.84 10.61
C TRP A 72 -2.25 11.21 10.72
N ARG A 73 -1.91 12.13 11.62
CA ARG A 73 -0.55 12.61 11.85
C ARG A 73 -0.05 12.17 13.22
N PHE A 74 1.16 11.61 13.23
CA PHE A 74 1.97 11.33 14.42
C PHE A 74 3.20 12.24 14.36
N SER A 75 3.05 13.43 14.91
CA SER A 75 4.02 14.54 14.84
C SER A 75 5.38 14.21 15.45
N ASN A 76 5.43 13.56 16.62
CA ASN A 76 6.69 13.20 17.29
C ASN A 76 7.46 12.16 16.47
N ASN A 77 6.74 11.21 15.89
CA ASN A 77 7.35 10.17 15.05
C ASN A 77 7.57 10.60 13.60
N LYS A 78 7.07 11.77 13.18
CA LYS A 78 7.09 12.28 11.80
C LYS A 78 6.50 11.26 10.82
N ILE A 79 5.30 10.77 11.14
CA ILE A 79 4.54 9.85 10.31
C ILE A 79 3.22 10.51 9.93
N PHE A 80 2.84 10.37 8.66
CA PHE A 80 1.52 10.70 8.18
C PHE A 80 0.89 9.49 7.50
N VAL A 81 -0.34 9.17 7.86
CA VAL A 81 -1.07 7.99 7.38
C VAL A 81 -2.37 8.45 6.77
N MET A 82 -2.79 7.78 5.69
CA MET A 82 -4.14 7.94 5.16
C MET A 82 -4.87 6.60 5.20
N THR A 83 -6.12 6.61 5.63
CA THR A 83 -7.04 5.49 5.42
C THR A 83 -7.94 5.78 4.21
N SER A 84 -8.34 4.73 3.47
CA SER A 84 -9.26 4.89 2.35
C SER A 84 -10.68 5.16 2.87
N SER A 85 -11.40 6.07 2.22
CA SER A 85 -12.82 6.36 2.52
C SER A 85 -13.79 5.41 1.83
N LEU A 86 -13.33 4.67 0.80
CA LEU A 86 -14.17 3.88 -0.10
C LEU A 86 -13.49 2.57 -0.52
N GLY A 87 -14.28 1.72 -1.18
CA GLY A 87 -13.81 0.53 -1.89
C GLY A 87 -13.54 -0.67 -0.98
N LEU A 88 -12.70 -1.59 -1.47
CA LEU A 88 -12.25 -2.75 -0.71
C LEU A 88 -11.41 -2.34 0.50
N PHE A 89 -10.84 -1.13 0.47
CA PHE A 89 -9.89 -0.64 1.45
C PHE A 89 -10.53 0.34 2.46
N GLN A 90 -11.85 0.49 2.44
CA GLN A 90 -12.56 1.43 3.32
C GLN A 90 -12.15 1.26 4.79
N ASN A 91 -11.85 2.40 5.43
CA ASN A 91 -11.37 2.52 6.82
C ASN A 91 -10.08 1.77 7.12
N LYS A 92 -9.27 1.47 6.09
CA LYS A 92 -7.96 0.82 6.22
C LYS A 92 -6.85 1.70 5.70
N VAL A 93 -5.68 1.58 6.31
CA VAL A 93 -4.45 2.28 5.92
C VAL A 93 -4.14 1.99 4.46
N SER A 94 -4.19 3.02 3.63
CA SER A 94 -3.91 2.97 2.19
C SER A 94 -2.61 3.68 1.84
N SER A 95 -2.11 4.58 2.71
CA SER A 95 -0.85 5.27 2.52
C SER A 95 -0.12 5.45 3.84
N ILE A 96 1.21 5.31 3.81
CA ILE A 96 2.12 5.59 4.92
C ILE A 96 3.21 6.50 4.38
N ASP A 97 3.43 7.62 5.05
CA ASP A 97 4.41 8.65 4.72
C ASP A 97 5.28 8.91 5.96
N THR A 98 6.59 9.03 5.77
CA THR A 98 7.52 9.38 6.85
C THR A 98 8.64 10.30 6.42
N GLU A 99 9.01 11.19 7.34
CA GLU A 99 10.19 12.06 7.28
C GLU A 99 11.25 11.66 8.32
N ASN A 100 11.07 10.51 8.97
CA ASN A 100 11.94 10.06 10.04
C ASN A 100 13.09 9.19 9.48
N PRO A 101 14.37 9.56 9.69
CA PRO A 101 15.52 8.81 9.18
C PRO A 101 15.71 7.44 9.85
N SER A 102 15.08 7.19 11.00
CA SER A 102 15.11 5.89 11.66
C SER A 102 14.23 4.84 10.98
N TYR A 103 13.28 5.27 10.13
CA TYR A 103 12.33 4.40 9.44
C TYR A 103 12.76 4.08 8.01
N SER A 104 12.22 2.98 7.48
CA SER A 104 12.50 2.56 6.11
C SER A 104 11.30 1.94 5.42
N ILE A 105 11.24 2.10 4.10
CA ILE A 105 10.30 1.39 3.23
C ILE A 105 11.12 0.74 2.11
N LEU A 106 10.99 -0.58 1.97
CA LEU A 106 11.74 -1.38 1.00
C LEU A 106 13.28 -1.31 1.16
N GLY A 107 13.74 -0.94 2.35
CA GLY A 107 15.15 -0.71 2.66
C GLY A 107 15.65 0.70 2.31
N ILE A 108 14.78 1.58 1.83
CA ILE A 108 15.08 2.99 1.55
C ILE A 108 14.76 3.81 2.78
N LYS A 109 15.63 4.76 3.13
CA LYS A 109 15.50 5.66 4.29
C LYS A 109 15.48 7.12 3.88
N VAL A 110 14.93 7.95 4.75
CA VAL A 110 15.13 9.40 4.68
C VAL A 110 16.62 9.69 4.91
N GLY A 111 17.21 10.52 4.04
CA GLY A 111 18.63 10.82 4.00
C GLY A 111 19.44 10.02 2.97
N ASP A 112 18.88 8.93 2.43
CA ASP A 112 19.50 8.22 1.29
C ASP A 112 19.59 9.13 0.07
N THR A 113 20.58 8.87 -0.80
CA THR A 113 20.67 9.57 -2.08
C THR A 113 19.53 9.15 -2.99
N TYR A 114 19.08 10.06 -3.83
CA TYR A 114 18.02 9.76 -4.80
C TYR A 114 18.40 8.58 -5.70
N ASP A 115 19.61 8.59 -6.28
CA ASP A 115 20.10 7.53 -7.17
C ASP A 115 20.13 6.14 -6.51
N SER A 116 20.54 6.05 -5.24
CA SER A 116 20.54 4.77 -4.51
C SER A 116 19.14 4.22 -4.28
N ALA A 117 18.17 5.11 -3.99
CA ALA A 117 16.79 4.72 -3.79
C ALA A 117 16.13 4.27 -5.10
N VAL A 118 16.33 5.02 -6.19
CA VAL A 118 15.84 4.64 -7.52
C VAL A 118 16.42 3.31 -7.96
N THR A 119 17.72 3.09 -7.74
CA THR A 119 18.37 1.81 -8.04
C THR A 119 17.70 0.66 -7.26
N THR A 120 17.39 0.88 -5.98
CA THR A 120 16.69 -0.10 -5.14
C THR A 120 15.29 -0.39 -5.67
N LEU A 121 14.53 0.63 -6.08
CA LEU A 121 13.19 0.48 -6.65
C LEU A 121 13.22 -0.27 -7.99
N LYS A 122 14.11 0.10 -8.90
CA LYS A 122 14.27 -0.55 -10.21
C LYS A 122 14.65 -2.03 -10.06
N LYS A 123 15.57 -2.36 -9.13
CA LYS A 123 15.91 -3.76 -8.81
C LYS A 123 14.71 -4.58 -8.31
N ARG A 124 13.74 -3.93 -7.67
CA ARG A 124 12.49 -4.55 -7.21
C ARG A 124 11.37 -4.48 -8.26
N GLY A 125 11.66 -4.07 -9.49
CA GLY A 125 10.72 -4.05 -10.61
C GLY A 125 9.73 -2.88 -10.61
N PHE A 126 9.99 -1.83 -9.82
CA PHE A 126 9.22 -0.59 -9.91
C PHE A 126 9.61 0.20 -11.16
N LYS A 127 8.62 0.84 -11.77
CA LYS A 127 8.78 1.73 -12.93
C LYS A 127 8.39 3.14 -12.55
N GLU A 128 9.15 4.12 -13.01
CA GLU A 128 8.77 5.52 -12.86
C GLU A 128 7.52 5.80 -13.70
N SER A 129 6.45 6.26 -13.08
CA SER A 129 5.19 6.60 -13.75
C SER A 129 4.99 8.11 -13.88
N SER A 130 5.58 8.88 -12.97
CA SER A 130 5.66 10.34 -12.98
C SER A 130 6.92 10.74 -12.21
N HIS A 131 7.34 11.99 -12.32
CA HIS A 131 8.49 12.50 -11.58
C HIS A 131 8.36 12.13 -10.10
N ASP A 132 9.39 11.48 -9.55
CA ASP A 132 9.47 11.03 -8.16
C ASP A 132 8.48 9.95 -7.72
N ILE A 133 7.69 9.41 -8.65
CA ILE A 133 6.63 8.42 -8.38
C ILE A 133 6.93 7.13 -9.14
N TYR A 134 7.06 6.05 -8.38
CA TYR A 134 7.44 4.74 -8.86
C TYR A 134 6.33 3.73 -8.56
N THR A 135 5.85 3.05 -9.58
CA THR A 135 4.73 2.11 -9.47
C THR A 135 5.14 0.68 -9.79
N ARG A 136 4.52 -0.26 -9.07
CA ARG A 136 4.54 -1.68 -9.38
C ARG A 136 3.19 -2.26 -8.97
N SER A 137 2.44 -2.74 -9.96
CA SER A 137 1.07 -3.26 -9.75
C SER A 137 0.17 -2.21 -9.07
N ASN A 138 -0.36 -2.48 -7.88
CA ASN A 138 -1.20 -1.51 -7.14
C ASN A 138 -0.40 -0.72 -6.10
N ILE A 139 0.93 -0.81 -6.09
CA ILE A 139 1.78 -0.15 -5.10
C ILE A 139 2.54 0.99 -5.75
N THR A 140 2.51 2.12 -5.05
CA THR A 140 3.17 3.36 -5.47
C THR A 140 4.13 3.79 -4.36
N ILE A 141 5.37 4.08 -4.74
CA ILE A 141 6.39 4.70 -3.89
C ILE A 141 6.62 6.11 -4.39
N GLN A 142 6.57 7.09 -3.49
CA GLN A 142 6.92 8.48 -3.79
C GLN A 142 8.16 8.87 -2.99
N LEU A 143 9.17 9.38 -3.68
CA LEU A 143 10.42 9.88 -3.11
C LEU A 143 10.42 11.41 -3.19
N SER A 144 10.27 12.14 -2.09
CA SER A 144 10.38 13.61 -2.14
C SER A 144 11.75 14.07 -1.63
N GLY A 145 12.24 15.16 -2.20
CA GLY A 145 13.51 15.77 -1.80
C GLY A 145 14.24 16.41 -2.96
N GLY A 146 15.56 16.47 -2.86
CA GLY A 146 16.45 16.90 -3.93
C GLY A 146 17.50 15.81 -4.18
N SER A 147 18.78 16.13 -3.94
CA SER A 147 19.86 15.11 -4.02
C SER A 147 19.70 13.97 -3.01
N LYS A 148 19.05 14.26 -1.88
CA LYS A 148 18.71 13.30 -0.83
C LYS A 148 17.22 13.29 -0.57
N ILE A 149 16.72 12.12 -0.16
CA ILE A 149 15.33 11.93 0.22
C ILE A 149 15.06 12.66 1.53
N SER A 150 14.08 13.56 1.53
CA SER A 150 13.55 14.20 2.74
C SER A 150 12.26 13.54 3.24
N ARG A 151 11.53 12.86 2.35
CA ARG A 151 10.27 12.19 2.66
C ARG A 151 10.06 10.96 1.80
N LEU A 152 9.53 9.90 2.40
CA LEU A 152 9.27 8.61 1.76
C LEU A 152 7.82 8.19 1.99
N LYS A 153 7.11 7.89 0.92
CA LYS A 153 5.72 7.44 0.99
C LYS A 153 5.52 6.13 0.24
N ILE A 154 4.74 5.22 0.82
CA ILE A 154 4.16 4.06 0.16
C ILE A 154 2.64 4.16 0.18
N ARG A 155 2.03 3.87 -0.96
CA ARG A 155 0.58 3.82 -1.14
C ARG A 155 0.18 2.52 -1.81
N ILE A 156 -0.95 1.97 -1.40
CA ILE A 156 -1.68 0.95 -2.17
C ILE A 156 -2.93 1.57 -2.79
N GLU A 157 -3.08 1.40 -4.10
CA GLU A 157 -4.23 1.88 -4.87
C GLU A 157 -5.37 0.88 -4.78
N ASP A 158 -6.54 1.34 -4.34
CA ASP A 158 -7.76 0.53 -4.44
C ASP A 158 -8.16 0.43 -5.92
N PRO A 159 -8.37 -0.77 -6.46
CA PRO A 159 -8.92 -0.94 -7.81
C PRO A 159 -10.19 -0.13 -8.06
N ALA A 160 -10.98 0.17 -7.02
CA ALA A 160 -12.16 1.03 -7.10
C ALA A 160 -11.84 2.48 -7.57
N TYR A 161 -10.60 2.96 -7.41
CA TYR A 161 -10.19 4.28 -7.90
C TYR A 161 -9.64 4.27 -9.35
N LYS A 162 -9.50 3.12 -10.00
CA LYS A 162 -9.05 3.08 -11.41
C LYS A 162 -10.08 3.74 -12.32
N GLY A 163 -9.76 4.95 -12.79
CA GLY A 163 -10.60 5.72 -13.70
C GLY A 163 -11.47 6.79 -13.04
N VAL A 164 -11.36 6.99 -11.73
CA VAL A 164 -12.05 8.09 -11.03
C VAL A 164 -11.16 9.34 -11.08
N GLN A 165 -11.60 10.40 -11.77
CA GLN A 165 -10.97 11.72 -11.70
C GLN A 165 -11.57 12.49 -10.52
N PHE A 166 -10.70 13.06 -9.67
CA PHE A 166 -11.08 13.98 -8.59
C PHE A 166 -10.83 15.42 -9.01
#